data_AF-A0A150UPZ7-F1
#
_entry.id   AF-A0A150UPZ7-F1
#
_cell.length_a   1.000
_cell.length_b   1.000
_cell.length_c   1.000
_cell.angle_alpha   90.00
_cell.angle_beta   90.00
_cell.angle_gamma   90.00
#
_symmetry.space_group_name_H-M   'P 1'
#
loop_
_entity.id
_entity.type
_entity.pdbx_description
1 polymer ?
#
loop_
_entity_poly.entity_id
_entity_poly.type
_entity_poly.pdbx_seq_one_letter_code
_entity_poly.pdbx_strand_id
1 'polypeptide(L)'
;GVYHSSEIELVFGTYYTNGNSTTQEYALSNTMMGAWARFAKNPMGGPGWNQVGTGTASDVLVGAYIEEAGGQYMAPNGSILTGAWDLGVLGQRGDVMGGGVTVIEQYEVDYRCGLWLPIYAAIQALSDPSV
;
A
#
# COMPACT_ATOMS: atom_id res chain seq x y z
N GLY A 1 -16.61 2.05 7.16
CA GLY A 1 -15.16 2.23 6.96
C GLY A 1 -14.39 1.35 7.92
N VAL A 2 -13.08 1.28 7.79
CA VAL A 2 -12.18 0.60 8.74
C VAL A 2 -11.84 1.60 9.84
N TYR A 3 -12.01 1.23 11.11
CA TYR A 3 -11.71 2.14 12.23
C TYR A 3 -10.22 2.09 12.58
N HIS A 4 -9.70 3.19 13.10
CA HIS A 4 -8.31 3.29 13.54
C HIS A 4 -8.00 2.22 14.60
N SER A 5 -6.86 1.54 14.49
CA SER A 5 -6.43 0.44 15.37
C SER A 5 -7.17 -0.89 15.19
N SER A 6 -8.04 -1.02 14.19
CA SER A 6 -8.69 -2.30 13.89
C SER A 6 -7.71 -3.40 13.44
N GLU A 7 -6.50 -3.03 13.00
CA GLU A 7 -5.44 -3.96 12.63
C GLU A 7 -4.80 -4.67 13.83
N ILE A 8 -4.91 -4.12 15.04
CA ILE A 8 -4.24 -4.67 16.24
C ILE A 8 -4.68 -6.12 16.47
N GLU A 9 -5.98 -6.42 16.37
CA GLU A 9 -6.49 -7.77 16.59
C GLU A 9 -6.04 -8.78 15.53
N LEU A 10 -5.72 -8.31 14.32
CA LEU A 10 -5.14 -9.12 13.24
C LEU A 10 -3.65 -9.36 13.46
N VAL A 11 -2.90 -8.33 13.92
CA VAL A 11 -1.46 -8.43 14.16
C VAL A 11 -1.14 -9.32 15.35
N PHE A 12 -1.93 -9.25 16.42
CA PHE A 12 -1.72 -10.06 17.62
C PHE A 12 -2.48 -11.38 17.60
N GLY A 13 -3.25 -11.62 16.52
CA GLY A 13 -4.14 -12.77 16.44
C GLY A 13 -5.04 -12.83 17.66
N THR A 14 -5.73 -11.75 18.02
CA THR A 14 -6.71 -11.76 19.12
C THR A 14 -8.15 -11.69 18.62
N TYR A 15 -8.36 -11.58 17.31
CA TYR A 15 -9.68 -11.52 16.66
C TYR A 15 -10.62 -12.73 16.97
N TYR A 16 -10.08 -13.88 17.40
CA TYR A 16 -10.86 -15.07 17.75
C TYR A 16 -11.47 -15.03 19.16
N THR A 17 -11.11 -14.07 20.01
CA THR A 17 -11.66 -13.97 21.38
C THR A 17 -13.17 -13.71 21.38
N ASN A 18 -13.74 -13.29 20.25
CA ASN A 18 -15.15 -12.96 20.06
C ASN A 18 -15.97 -14.08 19.37
N GLY A 19 -15.35 -15.24 19.04
CA GLY A 19 -16.04 -16.46 18.62
C GLY A 19 -16.64 -16.51 17.20
N ASN A 20 -16.70 -15.40 16.47
CA ASN A 20 -17.39 -15.29 15.17
C ASN A 20 -16.46 -14.92 14.01
N SER A 21 -15.26 -15.48 13.94
CA SER A 21 -14.33 -15.14 12.87
C SER A 21 -14.53 -15.98 11.61
N THR A 22 -14.52 -15.33 10.46
CA THR A 22 -14.54 -15.98 9.15
C THR A 22 -13.21 -16.66 8.84
N THR A 23 -13.23 -17.65 7.96
CA THR A 23 -12.00 -18.30 7.44
C THR A 23 -11.05 -17.28 6.80
N GLN A 24 -11.59 -16.21 6.20
CA GLN A 24 -10.80 -15.14 5.59
C GLN A 24 -10.10 -14.29 6.62
N GLU A 25 -10.77 -13.90 7.71
CA GLU A 25 -10.13 -13.18 8.82
C GLU A 25 -9.05 -14.05 9.48
N TYR A 26 -9.28 -15.35 9.60
CA TYR A 26 -8.28 -16.30 10.09
C TYR A 26 -7.03 -16.34 9.20
N ALA A 27 -7.23 -16.48 7.89
CA ALA A 27 -6.13 -16.47 6.93
C ALA A 27 -5.38 -15.13 6.93
N LEU A 28 -6.11 -14.01 6.96
CA LEU A 28 -5.55 -12.66 7.01
C LEU A 28 -4.71 -12.43 8.28
N SER A 29 -5.24 -12.81 9.44
CA SER A 29 -4.56 -12.72 10.73
C SER A 29 -3.25 -13.52 10.74
N ASN A 30 -3.28 -14.76 10.23
CA ASN A 30 -2.07 -15.57 10.09
C ASN A 30 -1.05 -14.95 9.13
N THR A 31 -1.50 -14.38 8.01
CA THR A 31 -0.62 -13.67 7.07
C THR A 31 0.04 -12.47 7.74
N MET A 32 -0.71 -11.67 8.50
CA MET A 32 -0.21 -10.49 9.24
C MET A 32 0.81 -10.89 10.30
N MET A 33 0.48 -11.86 11.17
CA MET A 33 1.42 -12.40 12.16
C MET A 33 2.69 -12.92 11.50
N GLY A 34 2.56 -13.66 10.40
CA GLY A 34 3.70 -14.19 9.65
C GLY A 34 4.56 -13.11 9.00
N ALA A 35 3.97 -12.03 8.50
CA ALA A 35 4.69 -10.86 7.97
C ALA A 35 5.53 -10.18 9.06
N TRP A 36 4.93 -9.90 10.23
CA TRP A 36 5.63 -9.34 11.38
C TRP A 36 6.75 -10.23 11.90
N ALA A 37 6.50 -11.54 12.03
CA ALA A 37 7.50 -12.49 12.51
C ALA A 37 8.71 -12.61 11.56
N ARG A 38 8.48 -12.61 10.24
CA ARG A 38 9.56 -12.63 9.23
C ARG A 38 10.39 -11.36 9.28
N PHE A 39 9.75 -10.20 9.33
CA PHE A 39 10.44 -8.93 9.46
C PHE A 39 11.27 -8.85 10.75
N ALA A 40 10.69 -9.25 11.90
CA ALA A 40 11.41 -9.27 13.18
C ALA A 40 12.63 -10.21 13.16
N LYS A 41 12.53 -11.35 12.46
CA LYS A 41 13.62 -12.33 12.36
C LYS A 41 14.71 -11.93 11.37
N ASN A 42 14.34 -11.30 10.26
CA ASN A 42 15.27 -10.80 9.25
C ASN A 42 14.71 -9.51 8.62
N PRO A 43 15.06 -8.34 9.19
CA PRO A 43 14.56 -7.07 8.67
C PRO A 43 14.92 -6.82 7.21
N MET A 44 16.09 -7.29 6.76
CA MET A 44 16.57 -7.15 5.38
C MET A 44 15.83 -8.07 4.40
N GLY A 45 15.28 -9.20 4.87
CA GLY A 45 14.45 -10.10 4.07
C GLY A 45 12.99 -9.64 3.97
N GLY A 46 12.59 -8.68 4.79
CA GLY A 46 11.26 -8.08 4.79
C GLY A 46 10.14 -9.02 5.23
N PRO A 47 8.89 -8.55 5.16
CA PRO A 47 7.68 -9.33 5.45
C PRO A 47 7.30 -10.32 4.33
N GLY A 48 8.14 -10.50 3.31
CA GLY A 48 7.93 -11.40 2.16
C GLY A 48 7.12 -10.83 1.00
N TRP A 49 7.06 -9.51 0.88
CA TRP A 49 6.77 -8.79 -0.36
C TRP A 49 7.93 -7.83 -0.67
N ASN A 50 7.92 -7.25 -1.87
CA ASN A 50 9.00 -6.38 -2.36
C ASN A 50 9.22 -5.17 -1.43
N GLN A 51 10.48 -4.77 -1.29
CA GLN A 51 10.81 -3.59 -0.50
C GLN A 51 10.22 -2.34 -1.17
N VAL A 52 9.69 -1.41 -0.36
CA VAL A 52 9.27 -0.10 -0.87
C VAL A 52 10.49 0.58 -1.48
N GLY A 53 10.41 0.98 -2.74
CA GLY A 53 11.56 1.56 -3.45
C GLY A 53 12.33 0.59 -4.36
N THR A 54 11.90 -0.67 -4.52
CA THR A 54 12.57 -1.66 -5.40
C THR A 54 11.74 -2.11 -6.61
N GLY A 55 10.63 -1.43 -6.91
CA GLY A 55 9.82 -1.67 -8.12
C GLY A 55 10.49 -1.17 -9.40
N THR A 56 9.95 -1.55 -10.56
CA THR A 56 10.46 -1.15 -11.88
C THR A 56 9.67 0.03 -12.43
N ALA A 57 10.29 0.87 -13.26
CA ALA A 57 9.65 2.05 -13.86
C ALA A 57 8.35 1.73 -14.63
N SER A 58 7.26 2.45 -14.37
CA SER A 58 6.01 2.45 -15.16
C SER A 58 5.29 3.80 -15.03
N ASP A 59 4.31 4.04 -15.90
CA ASP A 59 3.57 5.31 -16.00
C ASP A 59 2.64 5.53 -14.80
N VAL A 60 2.57 6.77 -14.30
CA VAL A 60 1.83 7.18 -13.11
C VAL A 60 0.99 8.41 -13.44
N LEU A 61 -0.23 8.47 -12.91
CA LEU A 61 -1.08 9.64 -13.10
C LEU A 61 -0.55 10.84 -12.31
N VAL A 62 -0.14 11.89 -13.01
CA VAL A 62 0.17 13.22 -12.49
C VAL A 62 -1.05 14.12 -12.71
N GLY A 63 -1.80 14.39 -11.65
CA GLY A 63 -3.07 15.11 -11.75
C GLY A 63 -4.20 14.22 -12.29
N ALA A 64 -5.13 14.79 -13.06
CA ALA A 64 -6.35 14.11 -13.49
C ALA A 64 -6.25 13.37 -14.84
N TYR A 65 -5.31 13.77 -15.70
CA TYR A 65 -5.33 13.40 -17.12
C TYR A 65 -3.95 13.16 -17.74
N ILE A 66 -2.87 13.31 -16.96
CA ILE A 66 -1.51 13.22 -17.48
C ILE A 66 -0.89 11.96 -16.88
N GLU A 67 -0.38 11.08 -17.73
CA GLU A 67 0.47 9.98 -17.32
C GLU A 67 1.93 10.42 -17.51
N GLU A 68 2.68 10.46 -16.41
CA GLU A 68 4.13 10.66 -16.44
C GLU A 68 4.79 9.54 -15.64
N ALA A 69 6.05 9.24 -15.91
CA ALA A 69 6.81 8.37 -15.02
C ALA A 69 6.85 9.02 -13.61
N GLY A 70 6.24 8.38 -12.61
CA GLY A 70 6.09 8.92 -11.25
C GLY A 70 6.43 7.89 -10.17
N GLY A 71 6.27 8.24 -8.88
CA GLY A 71 6.72 7.41 -7.74
C GLY A 71 8.18 7.68 -7.38
N GLN A 72 8.42 8.64 -6.48
CA GLN A 72 9.78 9.15 -6.24
C GLN A 72 10.49 8.38 -5.12
N TYR A 73 11.52 7.60 -5.47
CA TYR A 73 12.59 7.22 -4.56
C TYR A 73 13.83 8.04 -4.90
N MET A 74 14.45 8.68 -3.91
CA MET A 74 15.71 9.42 -4.09
C MET A 74 16.86 8.41 -4.02
N ALA A 75 17.59 8.23 -5.12
CA ALA A 75 18.84 7.47 -5.09
C ALA A 75 19.89 8.18 -4.21
N PRO A 76 20.92 7.47 -3.72
CA PRO A 76 21.96 8.06 -2.84
C PRO A 76 22.72 9.25 -3.45
N ASN A 77 22.69 9.39 -4.77
CA ASN A 77 23.26 10.50 -5.54
C ASN A 77 22.27 11.67 -5.75
N GLY A 78 21.07 11.61 -5.17
CA GLY A 78 20.00 12.61 -5.33
C GLY A 78 19.24 12.52 -6.66
N SER A 79 19.47 11.48 -7.49
CA SER A 79 18.66 11.29 -8.71
C SER A 79 17.32 10.64 -8.37
N ILE A 80 16.26 11.10 -9.02
CA ILE A 80 14.93 10.48 -8.92
C ILE A 80 14.96 9.14 -9.65
N LEU A 81 14.64 8.06 -8.94
CA LEU A 81 14.24 6.80 -9.56
C LEU A 81 12.74 6.87 -9.79
N THR A 82 12.34 6.94 -11.04
CA THR A 82 10.95 7.03 -11.48
C THR A 82 10.36 5.63 -11.69
N GLY A 83 9.21 5.33 -11.07
CA GLY A 83 8.51 4.07 -11.33
C GLY A 83 7.28 3.72 -10.49
N ALA A 84 6.47 2.81 -11.04
CA ALA A 84 5.38 2.18 -10.32
C ALA A 84 5.91 1.19 -9.29
N TRP A 85 5.42 1.29 -8.06
CA TRP A 85 5.76 0.37 -7.01
C TRP A 85 4.77 -0.79 -6.96
N ASP A 86 5.29 -2.01 -6.84
CA ASP A 86 4.49 -3.17 -6.49
C ASP A 86 3.87 -2.94 -5.10
N LEU A 87 2.54 -2.95 -5.03
CA LEU A 87 1.82 -2.85 -3.77
C LEU A 87 1.31 -4.23 -3.36
N GLY A 88 1.47 -4.57 -2.09
CA GLY A 88 0.87 -5.77 -1.52
C GLY A 88 -0.56 -5.48 -1.04
N VAL A 89 -1.56 -6.05 -1.71
CA VAL A 89 -2.93 -6.09 -1.21
C VAL A 89 -3.08 -7.26 -0.25
N LEU A 90 -3.37 -6.94 1.00
CA LEU A 90 -3.78 -7.93 2.00
C LEU A 90 -5.29 -8.10 1.94
N GLY A 91 -5.74 -9.32 1.66
CA GLY A 91 -7.17 -9.65 1.60
C GLY A 91 -7.69 -9.84 0.18
N GLN A 92 -8.88 -9.31 -0.10
CA GLN A 92 -9.58 -9.51 -1.37
C GLN A 92 -9.00 -8.63 -2.49
N ARG A 93 -8.92 -9.17 -3.71
CA ARG A 93 -8.64 -8.40 -4.94
C ARG A 93 -9.83 -8.55 -5.90
N GLY A 94 -10.62 -7.50 -6.04
CA GLY A 94 -11.89 -7.56 -6.77
C GLY A 94 -12.81 -8.64 -6.15
N ASP A 95 -13.36 -9.51 -6.98
CA ASP A 95 -14.22 -10.62 -6.54
C ASP A 95 -13.43 -11.85 -6.05
N VAL A 96 -12.10 -11.79 -6.05
CA VAL A 96 -11.25 -12.89 -5.58
C VAL A 96 -11.04 -12.74 -4.08
N MET A 97 -11.68 -13.63 -3.32
CA MET A 97 -11.51 -13.73 -1.88
C MET A 97 -10.13 -14.30 -1.54
N GLY A 98 -9.36 -13.56 -0.74
CA GLY A 98 -8.04 -13.97 -0.28
C GLY A 98 -7.78 -13.54 1.16
N GLY A 99 -6.88 -14.24 1.84
CA GLY A 99 -6.29 -13.82 3.12
C GLY A 99 -4.77 -13.64 3.04
N GLY A 100 -4.20 -13.76 1.85
CA GLY A 100 -2.78 -13.61 1.58
C GLY A 100 -2.43 -12.23 1.00
N VAL A 101 -1.22 -12.12 0.46
CA VAL A 101 -0.73 -10.92 -0.22
C VAL A 101 -0.87 -11.14 -1.72
N THR A 102 -1.57 -10.23 -2.40
CA THR A 102 -1.57 -10.15 -3.86
C THR A 102 -0.74 -8.94 -4.26
N VAL A 103 0.25 -9.13 -5.14
CA VAL A 103 1.00 -8.01 -5.71
C VAL A 103 0.13 -7.37 -6.80
N ILE A 104 -0.07 -6.06 -6.70
CA ILE A 104 -0.73 -5.24 -7.71
C ILE A 104 0.20 -4.11 -8.14
N GLU A 105 -0.04 -3.57 -9.32
CA GLU A 105 0.61 -2.35 -9.75
C GLU A 105 -0.03 -1.15 -9.03
N GLN A 106 0.77 -0.13 -8.68
CA GLN A 106 0.24 1.05 -7.97
C GLN A 106 -0.89 1.76 -8.73
N TYR A 107 -0.92 1.69 -10.07
CA TYR A 107 -1.94 2.37 -10.87
C TYR A 107 -3.36 1.85 -10.54
N GLU A 108 -3.49 0.59 -10.09
CA GLU A 108 -4.76 0.00 -9.65
C GLU A 108 -5.35 0.75 -8.45
N VAL A 109 -4.51 1.44 -7.67
CA VAL A 109 -4.88 2.24 -6.50
C VAL A 109 -4.84 3.74 -6.82
N ASP A 110 -3.90 4.17 -7.67
CA ASP A 110 -3.74 5.56 -8.07
C ASP A 110 -4.92 6.09 -8.91
N TYR A 111 -5.65 5.22 -9.64
CA TYR A 111 -6.89 5.64 -10.30
C TYR A 111 -7.93 6.21 -9.31
N ARG A 112 -7.82 5.89 -8.00
CA ARG A 112 -8.67 6.45 -6.94
C ARG A 112 -8.15 7.79 -6.38
N CYS A 113 -7.00 8.29 -6.84
CA CYS A 113 -6.46 9.61 -6.49
C CYS A 113 -7.39 10.77 -6.90
N GLY A 114 -8.34 10.55 -7.81
CA GLY A 114 -9.41 11.50 -8.14
C GLY A 114 -10.21 11.99 -6.93
N LEU A 115 -10.32 11.18 -5.86
CA LEU A 115 -11.01 11.56 -4.62
C LEU A 115 -10.29 12.69 -3.88
N TRP A 116 -8.96 12.66 -3.87
CA TRP A 116 -8.13 13.63 -3.15
C TRP A 116 -7.59 14.74 -4.06
N LEU A 117 -7.74 14.59 -5.37
CA LEU A 117 -7.26 15.55 -6.36
C LEU A 117 -7.71 16.99 -6.09
N PRO A 118 -9.00 17.27 -5.77
CA PRO A 118 -9.43 18.63 -5.45
C PRO A 118 -8.76 19.20 -4.20
N ILE A 119 -8.48 18.34 -3.21
CA ILE A 119 -7.83 18.72 -1.95
C ILE A 119 -6.34 18.98 -2.18
N TYR A 120 -5.67 18.13 -2.97
CA TYR A 120 -4.25 18.30 -3.28
C TYR A 120 -4.02 19.55 -4.13
N ALA A 121 -4.87 19.79 -5.13
CA ALA A 121 -4.84 21.00 -5.94
C ALA A 121 -5.05 22.27 -5.08
N ALA A 122 -5.97 22.22 -4.10
CA ALA A 122 -6.18 23.32 -3.18
C ALA A 122 -4.97 23.58 -2.26
N ILE A 123 -4.32 22.51 -1.77
CA ILE A 123 -3.10 22.64 -0.94
C ILE A 123 -1.94 23.20 -1.76
N GLN A 124 -1.74 22.76 -3.01
CA GLN A 124 -0.73 23.33 -3.90
C GLN A 124 -0.98 24.81 -4.21
N ALA A 125 -2.23 25.20 -4.47
CA ALA A 125 -2.58 26.60 -4.71
C ALA A 125 -2.31 27.51 -3.51
N LEU A 126 -2.26 26.96 -2.29
CA LEU A 126 -1.88 27.69 -1.08
C LEU A 126 -0.37 27.76 -0.84
N SER A 127 0.41 26.88 -1.49
CA SER A 127 1.87 26.82 -1.33
C SER A 127 2.65 27.46 -2.48
N ASP A 128 1.97 27.84 -3.57
CA ASP A 128 2.55 28.64 -4.66
C ASP A 128 2.32 30.15 -4.41
N PRO A 129 3.37 30.95 -4.12
CA PRO A 129 3.24 32.39 -3.88
C PRO A 129 3.06 33.23 -5.15
N SER A 130 2.90 32.60 -6.33
CA SER A 130 2.76 33.28 -7.62
C SER A 130 1.33 33.36 -8.19
N VAL A 131 0.33 32.92 -7.40
CA VAL A 131 -1.11 33.21 -7.60
C VAL A 131 -1.65 34.12 -6.50
#